data_AF-A0A944TPC4-F1
#
_entry.id   AF-A0A944TPC4-F1
#
_cell.length_a   1.000
_cell.length_b   1.000
_cell.length_c   1.000
_cell.angle_alpha   90.00
_cell.angle_beta   90.00
_cell.angle_gamma   90.00
#
_symmetry.space_group_name_H-M   'P 1'
#
loop_
_entity.id
_entity.type
_entity.pdbx_description
1 polymer ?
#
loop_
_entity_poly.entity_id
_entity_poly.type
_entity_poly.pdbx_seq_one_letter_code
_entity_poly.pdbx_strand_id
1 'polypeptide(L)'
;MKKKKEDKIIPIEGHRLSTRRDFLGQGLVAGLGYTLAPSVLGSLYSNAAQAVECGSTAQFAQKTPVIILDLAGGANFAGSNVMVGGAGGQLDFIADYTTLGLPASMGPAMTGQLNNEMGLMFHNDSAILRGIQNTTSMANRLKCDGGIFCTSSSDDTSNNPHNPMYWLNKAGAEGELTPLAGTRNTPSGGRSVMPPESFNPALQPVTLTRPSDALSLVNVGKLGSLFDQAKAEKILKSIENLSESRIASFAQQSLPDQVKDLIRCGYVGTNDLISKFTAQAIDPSLDNAVLQAFDNLGDGDQRKTATIAKMVIDGYIGAGTVEKGGYDYHNGTRATGENRDFDAGELIGRIISLAALKGKDVMIYVISDGAVSAKNEVDNSNDGRGKFVWSGDSGQRSSAFMLLYRNAGRATLRTGRRQVGHFKDNGAVENSATPASNSVTNLAKLITANYLALHGEEAKLAEVVGDNPFGASLNDYLLFNKIN
;
A
#
# COMPACT_ATOMS: atom_id res chain seq x y z
N MET A 1 -11.40 -58.76 28.19
CA MET A 1 -11.38 -57.57 27.30
C MET A 1 -10.64 -57.93 26.01
N LYS A 2 -11.35 -57.98 24.87
CA LYS A 2 -10.78 -58.33 23.57
C LYS A 2 -9.91 -57.16 23.05
N LYS A 3 -8.62 -57.40 22.80
CA LYS A 3 -7.75 -56.48 22.05
C LYS A 3 -8.33 -56.30 20.63
N LYS A 4 -8.60 -55.07 20.21
CA LYS A 4 -8.88 -54.73 18.81
C LYS A 4 -7.64 -55.13 17.99
N LYS A 5 -7.82 -56.01 16.99
CA LYS A 5 -6.79 -56.27 15.98
C LYS A 5 -6.56 -54.97 15.20
N GLU A 6 -5.33 -54.50 15.17
CA GLU A 6 -4.90 -53.53 14.16
C GLU A 6 -4.87 -54.26 12.82
N ASP A 7 -5.75 -53.88 11.90
CA ASP A 7 -5.68 -54.31 10.52
C ASP A 7 -4.44 -53.67 9.88
N LYS A 8 -3.35 -54.43 9.83
CA LYS A 8 -2.19 -54.07 9.02
C LYS A 8 -2.61 -54.07 7.56
N ILE A 9 -2.49 -52.93 6.90
CA ILE A 9 -2.54 -52.84 5.44
C ILE A 9 -1.33 -53.63 4.93
N ILE A 10 -1.58 -54.78 4.31
CA ILE A 10 -0.54 -55.63 3.72
C ILE A 10 -0.28 -55.08 2.31
N PRO A 11 0.88 -54.45 2.03
CA PRO A 11 1.22 -54.13 0.66
C PRO A 11 1.56 -55.44 -0.07
N ILE A 12 0.74 -55.79 -1.06
CA ILE A 12 1.02 -56.95 -1.91
C ILE A 12 2.13 -56.52 -2.88
N GLU A 13 3.34 -57.03 -2.67
CA GLU A 13 4.46 -56.82 -3.61
C GLU A 13 4.09 -57.35 -5.00
N GLY A 14 4.22 -56.48 -6.01
CA GLY A 14 3.89 -56.79 -7.41
C GLY A 14 2.46 -56.48 -7.86
N HIS A 15 1.59 -55.93 -6.99
CA HIS A 15 0.23 -55.57 -7.38
C HIS A 15 0.20 -54.31 -8.26
N ARG A 16 -0.17 -54.46 -9.53
CA ARG A 16 -0.35 -53.34 -10.47
C ARG A 16 -1.61 -52.56 -10.11
N LEU A 17 -1.44 -51.33 -9.61
CA LEU A 17 -2.55 -50.43 -9.26
C LEU A 17 -3.36 -50.12 -10.51
N SER A 18 -4.59 -50.60 -10.56
CA SER A 18 -5.46 -50.48 -11.75
C SER A 18 -6.85 -49.98 -11.43
N THR A 19 -7.28 -50.08 -10.17
CA THR A 19 -8.63 -49.68 -9.75
C THR A 19 -8.62 -48.55 -8.72
N ARG A 20 -9.70 -47.77 -8.67
CA ARG A 20 -9.87 -46.61 -7.75
C ARG A 20 -9.71 -46.98 -6.27
N ARG A 21 -10.02 -48.22 -5.88
CA ARG A 21 -9.83 -48.73 -4.52
C ARG A 21 -8.36 -49.03 -4.19
N ASP A 22 -7.56 -49.45 -5.16
CA ASP A 22 -6.12 -49.70 -4.97
C ASP A 22 -5.37 -48.39 -4.69
N PHE A 23 -5.77 -47.31 -5.36
CA PHE A 23 -5.25 -45.97 -5.12
C PHE A 23 -5.67 -45.38 -3.76
N LEU A 24 -6.87 -45.73 -3.26
CA LEU A 24 -7.33 -45.34 -1.91
C LEU A 24 -6.59 -46.10 -0.80
N GLY A 25 -6.32 -47.40 -0.98
CA GLY A 25 -5.60 -48.23 -0.02
C GLY A 25 -4.13 -47.87 0.15
N GLN A 26 -3.50 -47.25 -0.85
CA GLN A 26 -2.12 -46.76 -0.82
C GLN A 26 -1.99 -45.28 -0.42
N GLY A 27 -3.10 -44.61 -0.07
CA GLY A 27 -3.10 -43.21 0.33
C GLY A 27 -2.92 -42.20 -0.82
N LEU A 28 -2.92 -42.65 -2.07
CA LEU A 28 -2.60 -41.83 -3.25
C LEU A 28 -3.71 -40.82 -3.63
N VAL A 29 -4.97 -41.09 -3.25
CA VAL A 29 -6.12 -40.21 -3.54
C VAL A 29 -6.37 -39.17 -2.45
N ALA A 30 -5.73 -39.28 -1.29
CA ALA A 30 -5.85 -38.26 -0.25
C ALA A 30 -5.22 -36.90 -0.67
N GLY A 31 -4.35 -36.90 -1.68
CA GLY A 31 -3.73 -35.69 -2.25
C GLY A 31 -4.27 -35.24 -3.61
N LEU A 32 -5.23 -35.96 -4.22
CA LEU A 32 -5.75 -35.64 -5.56
C LEU A 32 -7.26 -35.31 -5.60
N GLY A 33 -7.97 -35.46 -4.50
CA GLY A 33 -9.35 -35.00 -4.40
C GLY A 33 -9.41 -33.58 -3.85
N TYR A 34 -9.16 -32.56 -4.69
CA TYR A 34 -9.75 -31.19 -4.63
C TYR A 34 -9.15 -30.23 -5.68
N THR A 35 -8.92 -30.68 -6.91
CA THR A 35 -8.55 -29.79 -8.03
C THR A 35 -9.74 -29.47 -8.93
N LEU A 36 -10.75 -28.78 -8.37
CA LEU A 36 -11.71 -27.99 -9.15
C LEU A 36 -12.02 -26.69 -8.41
N ALA A 37 -11.03 -25.79 -8.36
CA ALA A 37 -11.24 -24.35 -8.23
C ALA A 37 -10.50 -23.68 -9.41
N PRO A 38 -11.18 -22.88 -10.24
CA PRO A 38 -10.60 -22.33 -11.46
C PRO A 38 -9.82 -21.05 -11.15
N SER A 39 -8.49 -21.09 -11.32
CA SER A 39 -7.70 -19.85 -11.53
C SER A 39 -6.27 -20.07 -12.00
N VAL A 40 -5.67 -21.27 -11.85
CA VAL A 40 -4.30 -21.52 -12.35
C VAL A 40 -4.27 -22.49 -13.54
N LEU A 41 -5.09 -23.54 -13.57
CA LEU A 41 -5.19 -24.42 -14.76
C LEU A 41 -5.97 -23.77 -15.93
N GLY A 42 -6.87 -22.82 -15.66
CA GLY A 42 -7.67 -22.17 -16.70
C GLY A 42 -6.85 -21.33 -17.68
N SER A 43 -5.75 -20.72 -17.23
CA SER A 43 -4.83 -19.99 -18.13
C SER A 43 -3.92 -20.95 -18.91
N LEU A 44 -3.60 -22.11 -18.33
CA LEU A 44 -2.72 -23.13 -18.93
C LEU A 44 -3.42 -23.95 -20.04
N TYR A 45 -4.75 -24.02 -20.06
CA TYR A 45 -5.50 -24.72 -21.12
C TYR A 45 -5.78 -23.88 -22.37
N SER A 46 -5.39 -22.59 -22.40
CA SER A 46 -5.71 -21.68 -23.52
C SER A 46 -4.60 -21.53 -24.57
N ASN A 47 -3.42 -22.13 -24.36
CA ASN A 47 -2.37 -22.20 -25.39
C ASN A 47 -1.86 -23.63 -25.53
N ALA A 48 -1.97 -24.16 -26.75
CA ALA A 48 -1.51 -25.49 -27.10
C ALA A 48 -0.02 -25.69 -26.77
N ALA A 49 0.27 -26.81 -26.11
CA ALA A 49 1.53 -27.54 -26.10
C ALA A 49 2.83 -26.73 -26.20
N GLN A 50 3.35 -26.26 -25.06
CA GLN A 50 4.79 -26.23 -24.82
C GLN A 50 5.09 -26.86 -23.46
N ALA A 51 6.18 -27.62 -23.42
CA ALA A 51 6.67 -28.27 -22.22
C ALA A 51 6.78 -27.24 -21.08
N VAL A 52 6.13 -27.53 -19.96
CA VAL A 52 6.36 -26.79 -18.72
C VAL A 52 7.76 -27.17 -18.25
N GLU A 53 8.80 -26.47 -18.73
CA GLU A 53 9.92 -26.18 -17.83
C GLU A 53 9.26 -25.59 -16.59
N CYS A 54 9.58 -26.11 -15.39
CA CYS A 54 9.06 -25.52 -14.16
C CYS A 54 9.43 -24.03 -14.21
N GLY A 55 8.45 -23.21 -14.60
CA GLY A 55 8.69 -21.80 -14.85
C GLY A 55 9.30 -21.26 -13.59
N SER A 56 10.44 -20.57 -13.72
CA SER A 56 10.89 -19.64 -12.69
C SER A 56 9.64 -18.97 -12.15
N THR A 57 9.39 -19.08 -10.83
CA THR A 57 8.29 -18.38 -10.15
C THR A 57 8.18 -17.02 -10.82
N ALA A 58 7.06 -16.78 -11.52
CA ALA A 58 6.93 -15.63 -12.41
C ALA A 58 7.40 -14.43 -11.61
N GLN A 59 8.54 -13.86 -11.99
CA GLN A 59 9.16 -12.79 -11.24
C GLN A 59 8.20 -11.64 -11.41
N PHE A 60 7.35 -11.40 -10.41
CA PHE A 60 6.47 -10.25 -10.41
C PHE A 60 7.39 -9.06 -10.62
N ALA A 61 7.22 -8.35 -11.74
CA ALA A 61 7.97 -7.13 -11.99
C ALA A 61 7.45 -6.12 -10.97
N GLN A 62 8.08 -6.11 -9.79
CA GLN A 62 7.60 -5.38 -8.63
C GLN A 62 7.64 -3.89 -8.98
N LYS A 63 6.46 -3.34 -9.27
CA LYS A 63 6.26 -1.90 -9.48
C LYS A 63 6.57 -1.15 -8.18
N THR A 64 6.64 0.17 -8.27
CA THR A 64 6.92 1.02 -7.10
C THR A 64 5.97 0.67 -5.95
N PRO A 65 6.50 0.30 -4.76
CA PRO A 65 5.69 0.08 -3.57
C PRO A 65 4.84 1.31 -3.23
N VAL A 66 3.58 1.09 -2.83
CA VAL A 66 2.66 2.18 -2.51
C VAL A 66 2.02 2.02 -1.13
N ILE A 67 2.16 3.05 -0.31
CA ILE A 67 1.59 3.12 1.04
C ILE A 67 0.64 4.32 1.10
N ILE A 68 -0.57 4.08 1.58
CA ILE A 68 -1.59 5.10 1.80
C ILE A 68 -1.62 5.41 3.29
N LEU A 69 -1.38 6.67 3.66
CA LEU A 69 -1.60 7.17 5.02
C LEU A 69 -2.96 7.84 5.08
N ASP A 70 -3.86 7.26 5.86
CA ASP A 70 -5.24 7.70 6.03
C ASP A 70 -5.39 8.42 7.38
N LEU A 71 -5.39 9.75 7.34
CA LEU A 71 -5.47 10.61 8.52
C LEU A 71 -6.94 10.88 8.86
N ALA A 72 -7.43 10.18 9.87
CA ALA A 72 -8.82 10.14 10.27
C ALA A 72 -9.20 11.30 11.21
N GLY A 73 -10.11 12.17 10.75
CA GLY A 73 -10.72 13.29 11.48
C GLY A 73 -10.55 14.68 10.83
N GLY A 74 -10.10 14.79 9.57
CA GLY A 74 -9.97 16.09 8.89
C GLY A 74 -8.65 16.83 9.12
N ALA A 75 -7.54 16.24 8.68
CA ALA A 75 -6.21 16.83 8.78
C ALA A 75 -6.04 18.10 7.93
N ASN A 76 -5.16 19.00 8.35
CA ASN A 76 -4.79 20.16 7.53
C ASN A 76 -3.59 19.82 6.63
N PHE A 77 -3.80 19.89 5.31
CA PHE A 77 -2.70 19.81 4.34
C PHE A 77 -2.42 21.14 3.67
N ALA A 78 -3.45 21.80 3.12
CA ALA A 78 -3.29 22.99 2.31
C ALA A 78 -2.88 24.22 3.14
N GLY A 79 -1.88 24.95 2.65
CA GLY A 79 -1.38 26.20 3.21
C GLY A 79 -0.43 25.98 4.37
N SER A 80 -0.95 25.68 5.55
CA SER A 80 -0.14 25.57 6.79
C SER A 80 0.87 24.42 6.80
N ASN A 81 0.67 23.38 5.98
CA ASN A 81 1.63 22.31 5.76
C ASN A 81 2.22 22.38 4.35
N VAL A 82 1.50 21.85 3.35
CA VAL A 82 1.89 21.91 1.95
C VAL A 82 1.36 23.18 1.33
N MET A 83 2.22 23.96 0.67
CA MET A 83 1.79 25.21 0.05
C MET A 83 0.85 24.95 -1.11
N VAL A 84 -0.18 25.78 -1.22
CA VAL A 84 -1.11 25.81 -2.36
C VAL A 84 -1.17 27.23 -2.92
N GLY A 85 -1.47 27.33 -4.21
CA GLY A 85 -1.61 28.60 -4.90
C GLY A 85 -2.73 28.58 -5.95
N GLY A 86 -2.80 29.65 -6.74
CA GLY A 86 -3.65 29.83 -7.90
C GLY A 86 -3.26 28.94 -9.09
N ALA A 87 -3.74 29.31 -10.27
CA ALA A 87 -3.61 28.50 -11.49
C ALA A 87 -2.15 28.31 -11.95
N GLY A 88 -1.23 29.18 -11.52
CA GLY A 88 0.21 29.05 -11.77
C GLY A 88 0.93 28.01 -10.91
N GLY A 89 0.25 27.42 -9.92
CA GLY A 89 0.79 26.38 -9.03
C GLY A 89 1.20 26.92 -7.65
N GLN A 90 2.03 26.18 -6.90
CA GLN A 90 2.32 26.48 -5.48
C GLN A 90 3.00 27.84 -5.24
N LEU A 91 3.63 28.44 -6.26
CA LEU A 91 4.29 29.75 -6.19
C LEU A 91 3.42 30.91 -6.70
N ASP A 92 2.25 30.61 -7.25
CA ASP A 92 1.23 31.60 -7.61
C ASP A 92 0.38 31.86 -6.36
N PHE A 93 0.87 32.67 -5.43
CA PHE A 93 0.25 32.79 -4.11
C PHE A 93 -1.15 33.39 -4.19
N ILE A 94 -2.09 32.79 -3.45
CA ILE A 94 -3.45 33.34 -3.30
C ILE A 94 -3.44 34.56 -2.38
N ALA A 95 -4.46 35.41 -2.49
CA ALA A 95 -4.53 36.63 -1.69
C ALA A 95 -4.62 36.40 -0.17
N ASP A 96 -5.37 35.38 0.27
CA ASP A 96 -5.63 35.14 1.70
C ASP A 96 -5.43 33.68 2.11
N TYR A 97 -4.49 33.45 3.04
CA TYR A 97 -4.21 32.14 3.66
C TYR A 97 -4.82 32.00 5.06
N THR A 98 -5.63 32.97 5.51
CA THR A 98 -6.23 32.98 6.85
C THR A 98 -7.06 31.74 7.12
N THR A 99 -7.93 31.36 6.16
CA THR A 99 -8.78 30.16 6.29
C THR A 99 -7.96 28.86 6.24
N LEU A 100 -6.74 28.91 5.70
CA LEU A 100 -5.75 27.82 5.67
C LEU A 100 -4.83 27.81 6.90
N GLY A 101 -5.09 28.66 7.90
CA GLY A 101 -4.44 28.62 9.20
C GLY A 101 -3.20 29.50 9.34
N LEU A 102 -2.87 30.33 8.34
CA LEU A 102 -1.67 31.18 8.37
C LEU A 102 -2.02 32.66 8.59
N PRO A 103 -1.43 33.33 9.61
CA PRO A 103 -1.41 34.78 9.69
C PRO A 103 -0.63 35.41 8.54
N ALA A 104 -0.94 36.67 8.21
CA ALA A 104 -0.26 37.40 7.14
C ALA A 104 1.27 37.50 7.34
N SER A 105 1.74 37.57 8.60
CA SER A 105 3.18 37.56 8.94
C SER A 105 3.89 36.23 8.61
N MET A 106 3.12 35.16 8.45
CA MET A 106 3.57 33.83 8.05
C MET A 106 3.10 33.47 6.62
N GLY A 107 2.61 34.46 5.85
CA GLY A 107 2.21 34.22 4.47
C GLY A 107 3.41 33.83 3.59
N PRO A 108 3.19 33.07 2.50
CA PRO A 108 4.28 32.54 1.67
C PRO A 108 5.08 33.60 0.91
N ALA A 109 4.53 34.81 0.74
CA ALA A 109 5.25 35.95 0.17
C ALA A 109 6.32 36.51 1.14
N MET A 110 6.26 36.16 2.42
CA MET A 110 7.23 36.60 3.42
C MET A 110 8.53 35.80 3.31
N THR A 111 9.66 36.47 3.49
CA THR A 111 10.99 35.85 3.40
C THR A 111 11.14 34.72 4.42
N GLY A 112 11.60 33.55 3.96
CA GLY A 112 11.88 32.40 4.83
C GLY A 112 10.65 31.56 5.21
N GLN A 113 9.48 31.80 4.61
CA GLN A 113 8.27 31.00 4.88
C GLN A 113 8.09 29.79 3.97
N LEU A 114 9.02 29.54 3.05
CA LEU A 114 8.94 28.44 2.09
C LEU A 114 10.11 27.47 2.26
N ASN A 115 9.82 26.17 2.17
CA ASN A 115 10.83 25.11 2.14
C ASN A 115 10.57 24.15 0.96
N ASN A 116 11.62 23.92 0.16
CA ASN A 116 11.56 23.06 -1.03
C ASN A 116 12.56 21.88 -0.98
N GLU A 117 13.06 21.52 0.21
CA GLU A 117 14.03 20.44 0.40
C GLU A 117 13.56 19.13 -0.24
N MET A 118 12.26 18.84 -0.16
CA MET A 118 11.63 17.62 -0.69
C MET A 118 11.03 17.78 -2.08
N GLY A 119 11.35 18.86 -2.81
CA GLY A 119 10.75 19.18 -4.11
C GLY A 119 9.36 19.80 -3.99
N LEU A 120 8.42 19.10 -3.35
CA LEU A 120 7.12 19.65 -2.96
C LEU A 120 7.32 20.87 -2.06
N MET A 121 6.62 21.98 -2.38
CA MET A 121 6.73 23.20 -1.59
C MET A 121 5.92 23.06 -0.30
N PHE A 122 6.60 23.16 0.83
CA PHE A 122 5.99 23.23 2.16
C PHE A 122 6.09 24.64 2.72
N HIS A 123 5.17 24.98 3.62
CA HIS A 123 5.40 26.08 4.53
C HIS A 123 6.63 25.74 5.39
N ASN A 124 7.53 26.69 5.61
CA ASN A 124 8.78 26.43 6.33
C ASN A 124 8.52 25.97 7.78
N ASP A 125 7.44 26.43 8.38
CA ASP A 125 6.95 25.97 9.68
C ASP A 125 5.87 24.87 9.58
N SER A 126 5.88 24.02 8.54
CA SER A 126 4.94 22.90 8.42
C SER A 126 5.22 21.85 9.49
N ALA A 127 4.18 21.43 10.23
CA ALA A 127 4.28 20.35 11.20
C ALA A 127 4.65 19.01 10.54
N ILE A 128 4.00 18.67 9.42
CA ILE A 128 4.34 17.48 8.63
C ILE A 128 5.81 17.52 8.20
N LEU A 129 6.28 18.65 7.65
CA LEU A 129 7.68 18.77 7.24
C LEU A 129 8.64 18.60 8.42
N ARG A 130 8.37 19.25 9.56
CA ARG A 130 9.18 19.10 10.77
C ARG A 130 9.25 17.64 11.24
N GLY A 131 8.13 16.93 11.22
CA GLY A 131 8.07 15.50 11.55
C GLY A 131 8.91 14.66 10.59
N ILE A 132 8.81 14.92 9.28
CA ILE A 132 9.65 14.24 8.27
C ILE A 132 11.12 14.55 8.53
N GLN A 133 11.47 15.81 8.81
CA GLN A 133 12.84 16.22 9.06
C GLN A 133 13.43 15.58 10.32
N ASN A 134 12.60 15.30 11.34
CA ASN A 134 13.01 14.64 12.57
C ASN A 134 13.43 13.17 12.35
N THR A 135 12.82 12.50 11.37
CA THR A 135 13.03 11.05 11.14
C THR A 135 13.74 10.73 9.82
N THR A 136 14.27 11.75 9.11
CA THR A 136 15.01 11.58 7.86
C THR A 136 16.30 12.37 7.81
N SER A 137 17.26 11.88 7.03
CA SER A 137 18.45 12.64 6.64
C SER A 137 18.15 13.61 5.49
N MET A 138 18.91 14.70 5.40
CA MET A 138 18.83 15.64 4.26
C MET A 138 19.10 14.94 2.92
N ALA A 139 20.03 13.97 2.89
CA ALA A 139 20.32 13.18 1.69
C ALA A 139 19.09 12.40 1.18
N ASN A 140 18.27 11.86 2.09
CA ASN A 140 17.03 11.18 1.71
C ASN A 140 15.98 12.19 1.22
N ARG A 141 15.84 13.34 1.90
CA ARG A 141 14.89 14.41 1.49
C ARG A 141 15.19 14.95 0.09
N LEU A 142 16.46 15.10 -0.26
CA LEU A 142 16.86 15.55 -1.61
C LEU A 142 16.46 14.57 -2.72
N LYS A 143 16.26 13.28 -2.39
CA LYS A 143 15.77 12.26 -3.32
C LYS A 143 14.23 12.18 -3.41
N CYS A 144 13.52 12.93 -2.57
CA CYS A 144 12.06 13.02 -2.65
C CYS A 144 11.61 14.08 -3.65
N ASP A 145 10.46 13.84 -4.28
CA ASP A 145 9.62 14.85 -4.91
C ASP A 145 8.14 14.54 -4.59
N GLY A 146 7.20 15.42 -4.92
CA GLY A 146 5.79 15.17 -4.68
C GLY A 146 4.86 16.13 -5.42
N GLY A 147 3.57 15.95 -5.19
CA GLY A 147 2.56 16.88 -5.66
C GLY A 147 1.33 16.91 -4.77
N ILE A 148 0.66 18.06 -4.75
CA ILE A 148 -0.60 18.29 -4.07
C ILE A 148 -1.74 18.37 -5.07
N PHE A 149 -2.88 17.79 -4.70
CA PHE A 149 -4.10 17.74 -5.47
C PHE A 149 -5.15 18.57 -4.77
N CYS A 150 -5.54 19.68 -5.39
CA CYS A 150 -6.56 20.59 -4.90
C CYS A 150 -7.94 20.01 -5.26
N THR A 151 -8.62 19.42 -4.28
CA THR A 151 -9.88 18.72 -4.47
C THR A 151 -10.78 18.96 -3.28
N SER A 152 -11.97 19.47 -3.51
CA SER A 152 -12.97 19.57 -2.47
C SER A 152 -13.52 18.20 -2.10
N SER A 153 -13.63 17.91 -0.82
CA SER A 153 -14.30 16.70 -0.28
C SER A 153 -15.59 17.08 0.44
N SER A 154 -16.36 16.07 0.87
CA SER A 154 -17.45 16.32 1.83
C SER A 154 -16.87 16.55 3.22
N ASP A 155 -17.54 17.36 4.05
CA ASP A 155 -17.13 17.65 5.43
C ASP A 155 -17.24 16.37 6.28
N ASP A 156 -16.13 15.92 6.87
CA ASP A 156 -15.98 14.81 7.84
C ASP A 156 -16.99 13.65 7.66
N THR A 157 -16.90 12.95 6.52
CA THR A 157 -17.60 11.66 6.37
C THR A 157 -16.62 10.59 5.97
N SER A 158 -16.70 9.43 6.63
CA SER A 158 -15.99 8.22 6.21
C SER A 158 -16.34 7.78 4.77
N ASN A 159 -17.38 8.36 4.17
CA ASN A 159 -17.92 8.01 2.87
C ASN A 159 -17.16 8.67 1.71
N ASN A 160 -16.18 9.55 1.97
CA ASN A 160 -15.36 10.10 0.91
C ASN A 160 -14.47 8.99 0.29
N PRO A 161 -14.59 8.67 -1.02
CA PRO A 161 -13.90 7.56 -1.66
C PRO A 161 -12.42 7.86 -1.96
N HIS A 162 -11.65 8.25 -0.94
CA HIS A 162 -10.26 8.69 -1.07
C HIS A 162 -9.26 7.55 -1.30
N ASN A 163 -9.63 6.29 -1.04
CA ASN A 163 -8.66 5.20 -1.03
C ASN A 163 -8.63 4.42 -2.37
N PRO A 164 -7.64 4.64 -3.27
CA PRO A 164 -7.56 3.97 -4.57
C PRO A 164 -6.93 2.57 -4.51
N MET A 165 -6.77 1.93 -3.34
CA MET A 165 -5.94 0.73 -3.20
C MET A 165 -6.25 -0.40 -4.21
N TYR A 166 -7.53 -0.66 -4.49
CA TYR A 166 -7.94 -1.70 -5.44
C TYR A 166 -7.51 -1.37 -6.87
N TRP A 167 -7.62 -0.11 -7.26
CA TRP A 167 -7.14 0.35 -8.56
C TRP A 167 -5.61 0.40 -8.63
N LEU A 168 -4.92 0.71 -7.54
CA LEU A 168 -3.46 0.61 -7.47
C LEU A 168 -3.01 -0.84 -7.65
N ASN A 169 -3.67 -1.79 -6.98
CA ASN A 169 -3.39 -3.21 -7.16
C ASN A 169 -3.65 -3.66 -8.60
N LYS A 170 -4.80 -3.28 -9.18
CA LYS A 170 -5.11 -3.55 -10.60
C LYS A 170 -4.15 -2.84 -11.58
N ALA A 171 -3.55 -1.72 -11.18
CA ALA A 171 -2.50 -1.03 -11.92
C ALA A 171 -1.12 -1.71 -11.81
N GLY A 172 -1.00 -2.81 -11.06
CA GLY A 172 0.20 -3.62 -10.91
C GLY A 172 0.97 -3.40 -9.61
N ALA A 173 0.39 -2.72 -8.62
CA ALA A 173 0.89 -2.78 -7.24
C ALA A 173 0.55 -4.17 -6.66
N GLU A 174 1.31 -5.19 -7.06
CA GLU A 174 1.12 -6.58 -6.67
C GLU A 174 2.13 -7.00 -5.60
N GLY A 175 1.74 -7.95 -4.76
CA GLY A 175 2.58 -8.50 -3.72
C GLY A 175 2.57 -10.02 -3.74
N GLU A 176 3.67 -10.63 -3.31
CA GLU A 176 3.86 -12.09 -3.38
C GLU A 176 2.95 -12.87 -2.41
N LEU A 177 2.57 -12.29 -1.27
CA LEU A 177 1.74 -12.97 -0.25
C LEU A 177 0.28 -12.56 -0.32
N THR A 178 0.00 -11.26 -0.45
CA THR A 178 -1.36 -10.74 -0.50
C THR A 178 -1.41 -9.48 -1.37
N PRO A 179 -2.49 -9.29 -2.14
CA PRO A 179 -2.64 -8.10 -2.96
C PRO A 179 -2.71 -6.81 -2.13
N LEU A 180 -3.45 -6.84 -1.02
CA LEU A 180 -3.82 -5.66 -0.24
C LEU A 180 -3.72 -5.91 1.26
N ALA A 181 -3.35 -4.88 2.02
CA ALA A 181 -3.42 -4.89 3.48
C ALA A 181 -3.77 -3.52 4.06
N GLY A 182 -4.24 -3.51 5.31
CA GLY A 182 -4.32 -2.27 6.07
C GLY A 182 -4.40 -2.46 7.57
N THR A 183 -4.42 -1.36 8.32
CA THR A 183 -4.41 -1.39 9.79
C THR A 183 -5.80 -1.44 10.41
N ARG A 184 -6.86 -1.40 9.60
CA ARG A 184 -8.27 -1.48 10.03
C ARG A 184 -8.95 -2.66 9.35
N ASN A 185 -9.85 -3.34 10.06
CA ASN A 185 -10.69 -4.38 9.48
C ASN A 185 -11.89 -3.75 8.75
N THR A 186 -11.61 -3.12 7.61
CA THR A 186 -12.59 -2.49 6.72
C THR A 186 -12.27 -2.85 5.27
N PRO A 187 -13.21 -2.72 4.33
CA PRO A 187 -12.94 -3.00 2.92
C PRO A 187 -11.79 -2.16 2.33
N SER A 188 -11.44 -1.00 2.89
CA SER A 188 -10.32 -0.15 2.44
C SER A 188 -9.03 -0.32 3.26
N GLY A 189 -9.06 -1.15 4.30
CA GLY A 189 -7.96 -1.27 5.27
C GLY A 189 -7.73 -0.01 6.12
N GLY A 190 -8.55 1.04 5.96
CA GLY A 190 -8.47 2.33 6.65
C GLY A 190 -9.85 2.83 7.13
N ARG A 191 -9.98 4.13 7.38
CA ARG A 191 -11.26 4.79 7.70
C ARG A 191 -11.94 5.34 6.45
N SER A 192 -11.19 5.95 5.54
CA SER A 192 -11.68 6.45 4.26
C SER A 192 -12.09 5.27 3.36
N VAL A 193 -13.28 5.33 2.75
CA VAL A 193 -13.74 4.27 1.84
C VAL A 193 -12.99 4.30 0.50
N MET A 194 -13.09 3.20 -0.25
CA MET A 194 -12.65 3.14 -1.64
C MET A 194 -13.77 3.61 -2.59
N PRO A 195 -13.42 4.03 -3.82
CA PRO A 195 -14.38 4.15 -4.90
C PRO A 195 -15.21 2.87 -5.06
N PRO A 196 -16.56 2.92 -5.02
CA PRO A 196 -17.41 1.73 -5.07
C PRO A 196 -17.14 0.84 -6.30
N GLU A 197 -16.84 1.44 -7.44
CA GLU A 197 -16.51 0.77 -8.69
C GLU A 197 -15.14 0.06 -8.69
N SER A 198 -14.27 0.39 -7.73
CA SER A 198 -12.98 -0.27 -7.54
C SER A 198 -13.08 -1.56 -6.73
N PHE A 199 -14.16 -1.71 -5.95
CA PHE A 199 -14.27 -2.76 -4.95
C PHE A 199 -14.26 -4.16 -5.57
N ASN A 200 -13.31 -4.98 -5.13
CA ASN A 200 -13.24 -6.40 -5.47
C ASN A 200 -13.30 -7.26 -4.18
N PRO A 201 -14.41 -7.97 -3.93
CA PRO A 201 -14.56 -8.82 -2.74
C PRO A 201 -13.48 -9.91 -2.62
N ALA A 202 -12.90 -10.37 -3.73
CA ALA A 202 -11.87 -11.41 -3.73
C ALA A 202 -10.50 -10.90 -3.26
N LEU A 203 -10.30 -9.58 -3.22
CA LEU A 203 -9.02 -8.94 -2.86
C LEU A 203 -9.15 -8.14 -1.56
N GLN A 204 -10.04 -8.54 -0.64
CA GLN A 204 -10.20 -7.80 0.61
C GLN A 204 -8.88 -7.65 1.38
N PRO A 205 -8.56 -6.45 1.88
CA PRO A 205 -7.29 -6.21 2.59
C PRO A 205 -7.20 -7.06 3.86
N VAL A 206 -6.04 -7.69 4.05
CA VAL A 206 -5.74 -8.34 5.33
C VAL A 206 -5.40 -7.29 6.39
N THR A 207 -5.83 -7.52 7.62
CA THR A 207 -5.53 -6.59 8.73
C THR A 207 -4.15 -6.89 9.31
N LEU A 208 -3.26 -5.90 9.28
CA LEU A 208 -1.91 -5.98 9.83
C LEU A 208 -1.66 -4.81 10.78
N THR A 209 -1.48 -5.11 12.06
CA THR A 209 -1.22 -4.10 13.10
C THR A 209 0.01 -4.40 13.93
N ARG A 210 0.49 -5.64 13.88
CA ARG A 210 1.62 -6.15 14.68
C ARG A 210 2.47 -7.12 13.88
N PRO A 211 3.74 -7.32 14.26
CA PRO A 211 4.63 -8.29 13.63
C PRO A 211 4.05 -9.72 13.56
N SER A 212 3.34 -10.13 14.62
CA SER A 212 2.66 -11.44 14.70
C SER A 212 1.60 -11.67 13.62
N ASP A 213 0.97 -10.59 13.15
CA ASP A 213 -0.07 -10.67 12.12
C ASP A 213 0.56 -11.03 10.77
N ALA A 214 1.75 -10.46 10.47
CA ALA A 214 2.51 -10.77 9.27
C ALA A 214 2.99 -12.23 9.25
N LEU A 215 3.43 -12.77 10.40
CA LEU A 215 3.74 -14.20 10.55
C LEU A 215 2.51 -15.08 10.32
N SER A 216 1.35 -14.62 10.78
CA SER A 216 0.08 -15.35 10.64
C SER A 216 -0.35 -15.44 9.18
N LEU A 217 -0.07 -14.43 8.35
CA LEU A 217 -0.32 -14.49 6.90
C LEU A 217 0.41 -15.64 6.22
N VAL A 218 1.66 -15.88 6.61
CA VAL A 218 2.44 -17.01 6.09
C VAL A 218 1.85 -18.32 6.55
N ASN A 219 1.44 -18.43 7.81
CA ASN A 219 0.86 -19.65 8.35
C ASN A 219 -0.50 -19.98 7.70
N VAL A 220 -1.33 -18.96 7.43
CA VAL A 220 -2.59 -19.12 6.68
C VAL A 220 -2.32 -19.38 5.20
N GLY A 221 -1.33 -18.72 4.58
CA GLY A 221 -0.90 -19.00 3.21
C GLY A 221 -0.31 -20.40 3.03
N LYS A 222 0.34 -20.94 4.07
CA LYS A 222 0.86 -22.31 4.15
C LYS A 222 -0.23 -23.37 4.35
N LEU A 223 -1.43 -23.01 4.80
CA LEU A 223 -2.42 -23.98 5.30
C LEU A 223 -3.84 -23.83 4.71
N GLY A 224 -4.33 -22.61 4.49
CA GLY A 224 -5.73 -22.30 4.17
C GLY A 224 -6.16 -22.59 2.73
N SER A 225 -5.22 -22.62 1.78
CA SER A 225 -5.49 -23.05 0.40
C SER A 225 -5.26 -24.55 0.20
N LEU A 226 -4.67 -25.23 1.17
CA LEU A 226 -4.26 -26.62 1.03
C LEU A 226 -5.06 -27.60 1.90
N PHE A 227 -5.52 -27.25 3.11
CA PHE A 227 -6.11 -28.27 4.01
C PHE A 227 -7.09 -27.76 5.10
N ASP A 228 -8.00 -28.64 5.49
CA ASP A 228 -8.70 -28.60 6.78
C ASP A 228 -7.69 -28.87 7.93
N GLN A 229 -7.77 -28.14 9.05
CA GLN A 229 -6.67 -27.98 10.04
C GLN A 229 -6.03 -29.30 10.51
N ALA A 230 -6.81 -30.38 10.63
CA ALA A 230 -6.31 -31.69 11.08
C ALA A 230 -5.65 -32.55 9.97
N LYS A 231 -5.86 -32.22 8.70
CA LYS A 231 -5.26 -32.92 7.54
C LYS A 231 -3.96 -32.27 7.08
N ALA A 232 -3.83 -30.97 7.31
CA ALA A 232 -2.65 -30.19 6.96
C ALA A 232 -1.39 -30.71 7.64
N GLU A 233 -1.46 -30.95 8.95
CA GLU A 233 -0.34 -31.49 9.73
C GLU A 233 0.10 -32.88 9.25
N LYS A 234 -0.84 -33.73 8.81
CA LYS A 234 -0.52 -35.08 8.32
C LYS A 234 0.13 -35.04 6.94
N ILE A 235 -0.26 -34.11 6.09
CA ILE A 235 0.29 -34.00 4.73
C ILE A 235 1.61 -33.23 4.75
N LEU A 236 1.73 -32.18 5.57
CA LEU A 236 3.02 -31.53 5.83
C LEU A 236 4.02 -32.51 6.47
N LYS A 237 3.63 -33.31 7.47
CA LYS A 237 4.48 -34.42 7.95
C LYS A 237 4.78 -35.46 6.86
N SER A 238 3.91 -35.65 5.88
CA SER A 238 4.17 -36.61 4.78
C SER A 238 5.12 -36.03 3.72
N ILE A 239 5.06 -34.72 3.48
CA ILE A 239 5.95 -33.96 2.58
C ILE A 239 7.32 -33.74 3.22
N GLU A 240 7.36 -33.42 4.51
CA GLU A 240 8.59 -33.31 5.31
C GLU A 240 9.30 -34.67 5.44
N ASN A 241 8.54 -35.78 5.42
CA ASN A 241 9.08 -37.14 5.35
C ASN A 241 9.25 -37.68 3.91
N LEU A 242 8.90 -36.90 2.88
CA LEU A 242 9.21 -37.23 1.47
C LEU A 242 10.64 -36.76 1.19
N SER A 243 11.60 -37.64 1.44
CA SER A 243 12.99 -37.44 1.04
C SER A 243 13.11 -37.30 -0.48
N GLU A 244 14.11 -36.56 -0.96
CA GLU A 244 14.45 -36.42 -2.39
C GLU A 244 14.53 -37.78 -3.10
N SER A 245 14.96 -38.83 -2.39
CA SER A 245 14.98 -40.22 -2.85
C SER A 245 13.61 -40.83 -3.15
N ARG A 246 12.54 -40.41 -2.47
CA ARG A 246 11.17 -40.86 -2.76
C ARG A 246 10.57 -40.10 -3.95
N ILE A 247 10.90 -38.83 -4.14
CA ILE A 247 10.50 -38.10 -5.36
C ILE A 247 11.24 -38.68 -6.58
N ALA A 248 12.52 -39.04 -6.41
CA ALA A 248 13.29 -39.74 -7.43
C ALA A 248 12.71 -41.14 -7.75
N SER A 249 12.18 -41.87 -6.76
CA SER A 249 11.52 -43.16 -7.01
C SER A 249 10.16 -43.03 -7.70
N PHE A 250 9.43 -41.92 -7.49
CA PHE A 250 8.23 -41.59 -8.26
C PHE A 250 8.53 -41.28 -9.74
N ALA A 251 9.68 -40.66 -10.03
CA ALA A 251 10.13 -40.44 -11.40
C ALA A 251 10.36 -41.76 -12.17
N GLN A 252 10.66 -42.84 -11.45
CA GLN A 252 10.85 -44.19 -12.00
C GLN A 252 9.53 -44.98 -12.18
N GLN A 253 8.39 -44.47 -11.70
CA GLN A 253 7.09 -45.10 -11.94
C GLN A 253 6.55 -44.77 -13.34
N SER A 254 5.71 -45.65 -13.91
CA SER A 254 5.07 -45.45 -15.21
C SER A 254 3.86 -44.50 -15.15
N LEU A 255 4.09 -43.29 -14.62
CA LEU A 255 3.13 -42.19 -14.67
C LEU A 255 3.31 -41.38 -15.96
N PRO A 256 2.24 -40.77 -16.51
CA PRO A 256 2.37 -39.79 -17.57
C PRO A 256 3.29 -38.64 -17.16
N ASP A 257 4.15 -38.18 -18.06
CA ASP A 257 5.19 -37.19 -17.75
C ASP A 257 4.62 -35.89 -17.17
N GLN A 258 3.43 -35.46 -17.63
CA GLN A 258 2.70 -34.31 -17.10
C GLN A 258 2.39 -34.40 -15.59
N VAL A 259 2.15 -35.61 -15.07
CA VAL A 259 1.89 -35.83 -13.63
C VAL A 259 3.19 -35.79 -12.84
N LYS A 260 4.29 -36.30 -13.41
CA LYS A 260 5.62 -36.25 -12.79
C LYS A 260 6.13 -34.81 -12.69
N ASP A 261 5.91 -34.02 -13.74
CA ASP A 261 6.28 -32.61 -13.78
C ASP A 261 5.44 -31.79 -12.80
N LEU A 262 4.13 -32.04 -12.72
CA LEU A 262 3.25 -31.38 -11.74
C LEU A 262 3.68 -31.64 -10.29
N ILE A 263 4.03 -32.88 -9.94
CA ILE A 263 4.48 -33.23 -8.58
C ILE A 263 5.83 -32.59 -8.27
N ARG A 264 6.77 -32.59 -9.23
CA ARG A 264 8.06 -31.92 -9.08
C ARG A 264 7.92 -30.42 -8.92
N CYS A 265 7.18 -29.75 -9.81
CA CYS A 265 6.99 -28.31 -9.74
C CYS A 265 6.17 -27.89 -8.49
N GLY A 266 5.20 -28.70 -8.05
CA GLY A 266 4.46 -28.46 -6.80
C GLY A 266 5.36 -28.57 -5.55
N TYR A 267 6.27 -29.55 -5.52
CA TYR A 267 7.24 -29.72 -4.43
C TYR A 267 8.28 -28.59 -4.41
N VAL A 268 8.85 -28.25 -5.56
CA VAL A 268 9.80 -27.14 -5.70
C VAL A 268 9.16 -25.81 -5.32
N GLY A 269 7.93 -25.53 -5.79
CA GLY A 269 7.20 -24.32 -5.43
C GLY A 269 6.87 -24.24 -3.94
N THR A 270 6.50 -25.35 -3.30
CA THR A 270 6.23 -25.38 -1.84
C THR A 270 7.51 -25.13 -1.04
N ASN A 271 8.65 -25.72 -1.43
CA ASN A 271 9.94 -25.46 -0.78
C ASN A 271 10.45 -24.03 -1.02
N ASP A 272 10.24 -23.47 -2.21
CA ASP A 272 10.59 -22.08 -2.54
C ASP A 272 9.79 -21.10 -1.67
N LEU A 273 8.48 -21.30 -1.51
CA LEU A 273 7.63 -20.49 -0.62
C LEU A 273 8.02 -20.63 0.86
N ILE A 274 8.32 -21.85 1.32
CA ILE A 274 8.71 -22.10 2.72
C ILE A 274 10.07 -21.47 3.05
N SER A 275 11.01 -21.47 2.10
CA SER A 275 12.34 -20.90 2.28
C SER A 275 12.37 -19.38 2.14
N LYS A 276 11.51 -18.78 1.30
CA LYS A 276 11.41 -17.32 1.13
C LYS A 276 10.69 -16.64 2.30
N PHE A 277 9.60 -17.21 2.79
CA PHE A 277 8.74 -16.59 3.81
C PHE A 277 9.02 -17.16 5.21
N THR A 278 10.23 -16.92 5.69
CA THR A 278 10.64 -17.26 7.08
C THR A 278 10.23 -16.15 8.05
N ALA A 279 10.23 -16.45 9.35
CA ALA A 279 9.98 -15.44 10.37
C ALA A 279 11.01 -14.29 10.27
N GLN A 280 12.27 -14.61 10.00
CA GLN A 280 13.34 -13.64 9.79
C GLN A 280 13.10 -12.74 8.57
N ALA A 281 12.45 -13.26 7.52
CA ALA A 281 12.17 -12.50 6.32
C ALA A 281 11.00 -11.51 6.52
N ILE A 282 10.02 -11.86 7.35
CA ILE A 282 8.71 -11.17 7.41
C ILE A 282 8.50 -10.38 8.69
N ASP A 283 9.07 -10.82 9.81
CA ASP A 283 8.88 -10.15 11.09
C ASP A 283 9.65 -8.80 11.12
N PRO A 284 8.95 -7.66 11.16
CA PRO A 284 9.60 -6.35 11.26
C PRO A 284 10.46 -6.16 12.52
N SER A 285 10.21 -6.92 13.60
CA SER A 285 11.02 -6.85 14.82
C SER A 285 12.38 -7.55 14.70
N LEU A 286 12.58 -8.35 13.63
CA LEU A 286 13.84 -9.04 13.33
C LEU A 286 14.62 -8.38 12.17
N ASP A 287 14.05 -7.35 11.52
CA ASP A 287 14.66 -6.67 10.39
C ASP A 287 15.44 -5.43 10.87
N ASN A 288 16.77 -5.46 10.72
CA ASN A 288 17.65 -4.37 11.14
C ASN A 288 17.32 -3.03 10.48
N ALA A 289 16.87 -3.01 9.21
CA ALA A 289 16.50 -1.76 8.55
C ALA A 289 15.21 -1.19 9.16
N VAL A 290 14.27 -2.06 9.54
CA VAL A 290 13.06 -1.64 10.26
C VAL A 290 13.42 -1.10 11.63
N LEU A 291 14.24 -1.79 12.42
CA LEU A 291 14.64 -1.33 13.75
C LEU A 291 15.44 -0.02 13.74
N GLN A 292 16.15 0.27 12.64
CA GLN A 292 16.83 1.55 12.44
C GLN A 292 15.87 2.69 12.06
N ALA A 293 14.85 2.41 11.24
CA ALA A 293 13.88 3.42 10.82
C ALA A 293 12.76 3.64 11.85
N PHE A 294 12.37 2.59 12.57
CA PHE A 294 11.30 2.56 13.57
C PHE A 294 11.89 2.11 14.90
N ASP A 295 12.37 3.08 15.66
CA ASP A 295 13.11 2.90 16.91
C ASP A 295 12.23 2.52 18.11
N ASN A 296 10.91 2.67 18.00
CA ASN A 296 9.97 2.31 19.08
C ASN A 296 8.77 1.50 18.57
N LEU A 297 8.95 0.20 18.35
CA LEU A 297 7.84 -0.73 18.06
C LEU A 297 6.91 -0.99 19.27
N GLY A 298 7.21 -0.42 20.44
CA GLY A 298 6.27 -0.36 21.57
C GLY A 298 5.14 0.64 21.33
N ASP A 299 5.41 1.72 20.59
CA ASP A 299 4.41 2.68 20.14
C ASP A 299 3.45 2.06 19.12
N GLY A 300 2.16 2.32 19.28
CA GLY A 300 1.10 1.71 18.45
C GLY A 300 1.14 2.17 17.00
N ASP A 301 1.43 3.45 16.78
CA ASP A 301 1.45 4.05 15.45
C ASP A 301 2.72 3.65 14.69
N GLN A 302 3.88 3.66 15.35
CA GLN A 302 5.11 3.15 14.75
C GLN A 302 5.01 1.66 14.44
N ARG A 303 4.50 0.83 15.36
CA ARG A 303 4.43 -0.63 15.16
C ARG A 303 3.58 -1.04 13.96
N LYS A 304 2.37 -0.47 13.83
CA LYS A 304 1.47 -0.79 12.71
C LYS A 304 2.04 -0.26 11.38
N THR A 305 2.63 0.94 11.40
CA THR A 305 3.26 1.54 10.21
C THR A 305 4.49 0.74 9.78
N ALA A 306 5.37 0.35 10.71
CA ALA A 306 6.53 -0.49 10.45
C ALA A 306 6.13 -1.82 9.83
N THR A 307 5.05 -2.44 10.34
CA THR A 307 4.54 -3.72 9.82
C THR A 307 4.07 -3.58 8.38
N ILE A 308 3.23 -2.59 8.06
CA ILE A 308 2.78 -2.35 6.68
C ILE A 308 3.96 -1.96 5.77
N ALA A 309 4.79 -1.02 6.20
CA ALA A 309 5.89 -0.49 5.39
C ALA A 309 6.91 -1.57 5.03
N LYS A 310 7.30 -2.41 6.00
CA LYS A 310 8.15 -3.58 5.77
C LYS A 310 7.57 -4.50 4.70
N MET A 311 6.30 -4.88 4.85
CA MET A 311 5.66 -5.84 3.97
C MET A 311 5.45 -5.30 2.54
N VAL A 312 5.18 -4.00 2.40
CA VAL A 312 4.99 -3.34 1.11
C VAL A 312 6.33 -3.09 0.40
N ILE A 313 7.33 -2.54 1.11
CA ILE A 313 8.65 -2.22 0.51
C ILE A 313 9.38 -3.48 0.07
N ASP A 314 9.22 -4.59 0.82
CA ASP A 314 9.83 -5.87 0.46
C ASP A 314 9.07 -6.63 -0.64
N GLY A 315 7.87 -6.17 -1.02
CA GLY A 315 7.09 -6.78 -2.11
C GLY A 315 6.22 -7.95 -1.71
N TYR A 316 6.04 -8.18 -0.42
CA TYR A 316 5.11 -9.19 0.05
C TYR A 316 3.65 -8.75 -0.10
N ILE A 317 3.41 -7.43 -0.13
CA ILE A 317 2.09 -6.81 -0.26
C ILE A 317 2.11 -5.77 -1.37
N GLY A 318 1.03 -5.74 -2.15
CA GLY A 318 0.90 -4.81 -3.27
C GLY A 318 0.68 -3.36 -2.85
N ALA A 319 -0.44 -3.08 -2.18
CA ALA A 319 -0.72 -1.76 -1.60
C ALA A 319 -1.14 -1.89 -0.13
N GLY A 320 -0.61 -0.98 0.71
CA GLY A 320 -0.87 -0.97 2.15
C GLY A 320 -1.52 0.33 2.63
N THR A 321 -2.60 0.25 3.40
CA THR A 321 -3.24 1.40 4.06
C THR A 321 -2.88 1.44 5.54
N VAL A 322 -2.36 2.57 6.03
CA VAL A 322 -2.14 2.83 7.46
C VAL A 322 -3.08 3.95 7.89
N GLU A 323 -4.00 3.63 8.79
CA GLU A 323 -4.87 4.63 9.41
C GLU A 323 -4.23 5.22 10.66
N LYS A 324 -4.29 6.55 10.80
CA LYS A 324 -3.96 7.26 12.02
C LYS A 324 -5.11 8.18 12.39
N GLY A 325 -5.69 7.95 13.56
CA GLY A 325 -6.81 8.75 14.07
C GLY A 325 -6.36 9.90 14.95
N GLY A 326 -7.35 10.71 15.33
CA GLY A 326 -7.17 11.83 16.25
C GLY A 326 -6.93 13.17 15.57
N TYR A 327 -7.35 13.30 14.30
CA TYR A 327 -7.29 14.54 13.53
C TYR A 327 -8.51 15.45 13.70
N ASP A 328 -9.45 15.11 14.58
CA ASP A 328 -10.51 16.03 15.02
C ASP A 328 -9.88 17.17 15.82
N TYR A 329 -9.73 18.32 15.17
CA TYR A 329 -9.11 19.51 15.75
C TYR A 329 -10.10 20.47 16.42
N HIS A 330 -11.37 20.09 16.62
CA HIS A 330 -12.39 20.98 17.18
C HIS A 330 -12.29 21.18 18.69
N ASN A 331 -11.07 21.19 19.24
CA ASN A 331 -10.84 21.42 20.66
C ASN A 331 -10.47 22.88 21.00
N GLY A 332 -10.58 23.78 20.02
CA GLY A 332 -10.31 25.21 20.20
C GLY A 332 -8.83 25.55 20.33
N THR A 333 -7.91 24.66 19.93
CA THR A 333 -6.46 24.91 19.96
C THR A 333 -5.82 24.62 18.61
N ARG A 334 -4.74 25.35 18.28
CA ARG A 334 -3.90 25.02 17.12
C ARG A 334 -2.90 23.92 17.48
N ALA A 335 -2.39 23.96 18.71
CA ALA A 335 -1.39 23.03 19.24
C ALA A 335 -1.71 21.56 18.98
N THR A 336 -2.97 21.15 19.17
CA THR A 336 -3.37 19.76 18.97
C THR A 336 -3.21 19.31 17.52
N GLY A 337 -3.60 20.16 16.56
CA GLY A 337 -3.43 19.85 15.15
C GLY A 337 -1.97 19.84 14.72
N GLU A 338 -1.16 20.79 15.18
CA GLU A 338 0.29 20.81 14.92
C GLU A 338 0.98 19.54 15.43
N ASN A 339 0.63 19.07 16.62
CA ASN A 339 1.22 17.83 17.18
C ASN A 339 0.80 16.59 16.37
N ARG A 340 -0.47 16.51 15.92
CA ARG A 340 -0.96 15.39 15.09
C ARG A 340 -0.34 15.37 13.70
N ASP A 341 -0.15 16.54 13.11
CA ASP A 341 0.51 16.69 11.82
C ASP A 341 2.01 16.36 11.92
N PHE A 342 2.63 16.73 13.04
CA PHE A 342 4.01 16.35 13.34
C PHE A 342 4.15 14.83 13.44
N ASP A 343 3.28 14.15 14.20
CA ASP A 343 3.28 12.68 14.29
C ASP A 343 3.12 12.02 12.91
N ALA A 344 2.22 12.53 12.06
CA ALA A 344 2.08 12.02 10.68
C ALA A 344 3.35 12.24 9.87
N GLY A 345 3.97 13.40 9.99
CA GLY A 345 5.26 13.71 9.39
C GLY A 345 6.35 12.72 9.82
N GLU A 346 6.42 12.39 11.10
CA GLU A 346 7.36 11.39 11.60
C GLU A 346 7.16 10.03 10.93
N LEU A 347 5.92 9.55 10.82
CA LEU A 347 5.62 8.28 10.15
C LEU A 347 6.01 8.30 8.67
N ILE A 348 5.72 9.38 7.95
CA ILE A 348 6.15 9.56 6.54
C ILE A 348 7.67 9.47 6.45
N GLY A 349 8.39 10.20 7.31
CA GLY A 349 9.85 10.20 7.29
C GLY A 349 10.45 8.83 7.65
N ARG A 350 9.83 8.07 8.54
CA ARG A 350 10.26 6.70 8.88
C ARG A 350 10.06 5.73 7.71
N ILE A 351 8.96 5.86 6.97
CA ILE A 351 8.74 5.10 5.72
C ILE A 351 9.84 5.41 4.69
N ILE A 352 10.16 6.70 4.49
CA ILE A 352 11.24 7.13 3.58
C ILE A 352 12.59 6.58 4.04
N SER A 353 12.90 6.65 5.33
CA SER A 353 14.14 6.13 5.90
C SER A 353 14.25 4.61 5.74
N LEU A 354 13.16 3.86 5.92
CA LEU A 354 13.13 2.42 5.66
C LEU A 354 13.38 2.10 4.18
N ALA A 355 12.72 2.82 3.26
CA ALA A 355 12.93 2.64 1.83
C ALA A 355 14.38 2.92 1.43
N ALA A 356 14.98 3.98 2.00
CA ALA A 356 16.38 4.32 1.81
C ALA A 356 17.34 3.23 2.31
N LEU A 357 17.12 2.71 3.52
CA LEU A 357 17.92 1.62 4.10
C LEU A 357 17.83 0.34 3.27
N LYS A 358 16.68 0.10 2.64
CA LYS A 358 16.45 -1.05 1.75
C LYS A 358 16.86 -0.81 0.30
N GLY A 359 17.27 0.41 -0.06
CA GLY A 359 17.62 0.78 -1.43
C GLY A 359 16.44 0.70 -2.42
N LYS A 360 15.21 0.87 -1.93
CA LYS A 360 13.96 0.74 -2.69
C LYS A 360 13.28 2.09 -2.86
N ASP A 361 12.49 2.22 -3.92
CA ASP A 361 11.61 3.36 -4.13
C ASP A 361 10.31 3.17 -3.34
N VAL A 362 9.60 4.26 -3.03
CA VAL A 362 8.27 4.19 -2.41
C VAL A 362 7.43 5.41 -2.79
N MET A 363 6.18 5.17 -3.15
CA MET A 363 5.15 6.19 -3.26
C MET A 363 4.33 6.21 -1.96
N ILE A 364 4.22 7.38 -1.35
CA ILE A 364 3.39 7.62 -0.17
C ILE A 364 2.26 8.53 -0.60
N TYR A 365 1.02 8.07 -0.46
CA TYR A 365 -0.18 8.87 -0.70
C TYR A 365 -0.82 9.23 0.64
N VAL A 366 -1.03 10.51 0.91
CA VAL A 366 -1.57 10.99 2.18
C VAL A 366 -2.94 11.59 1.94
N ILE A 367 -3.93 11.05 2.64
CA ILE A 367 -5.34 11.44 2.56
C ILE A 367 -5.87 11.80 3.94
N SER A 368 -6.96 12.54 3.93
CA SER A 368 -7.80 12.71 5.10
C SER A 368 -9.27 12.62 4.69
N ASP A 369 -10.11 12.16 5.60
CA ASP A 369 -11.57 12.03 5.43
C ASP A 369 -12.32 13.37 5.52
N GLY A 370 -11.60 14.47 5.74
CA GLY A 370 -12.10 15.83 5.75
C GLY A 370 -10.98 16.85 5.64
N ALA A 371 -11.31 18.11 5.91
CA ALA A 371 -10.34 19.19 6.06
C ALA A 371 -10.92 20.24 7.01
N VAL A 372 -10.07 21.14 7.48
CA VAL A 372 -10.45 22.17 8.45
C VAL A 372 -10.26 23.57 7.91
N SER A 373 -11.00 24.52 8.50
CA SER A 373 -10.82 25.95 8.28
C SER A 373 -10.48 26.64 9.59
N ALA A 374 -9.54 27.57 9.53
CA ALA A 374 -9.20 28.45 10.65
C ALA A 374 -10.01 29.76 10.64
N LYS A 375 -9.94 30.48 11.76
CA LYS A 375 -10.38 31.87 11.94
C LYS A 375 -9.25 32.71 12.52
N ASN A 376 -9.45 34.02 12.61
CA ASN A 376 -8.41 35.01 12.94
C ASN A 376 -7.92 34.99 14.41
N GLU A 377 -8.17 33.92 15.16
CA GLU A 377 -7.69 33.74 16.53
C GLU A 377 -6.32 33.05 16.50
N VAL A 378 -5.32 33.69 17.09
CA VAL A 378 -3.92 33.21 17.07
C VAL A 378 -3.62 32.41 18.33
N ASP A 379 -3.05 31.21 18.15
CA ASP A 379 -2.51 30.41 19.25
C ASP A 379 -1.01 30.69 19.40
N ASN A 380 -0.66 31.56 20.34
CA ASN A 380 0.72 31.94 20.64
C ASN A 380 1.43 30.96 21.59
N SER A 381 0.82 29.82 21.94
CA SER A 381 1.54 28.78 22.66
C SER A 381 2.70 28.23 21.82
N ASN A 382 3.69 27.63 22.48
CA ASN A 382 4.84 27.04 21.79
C ASN A 382 4.42 26.04 20.71
N ASP A 383 3.38 25.24 21.00
CA ASP A 383 2.84 24.21 20.10
C ASP A 383 1.83 24.81 19.10
N GLY A 384 1.20 25.94 19.43
CA GLY A 384 0.32 26.71 18.53
C GLY A 384 1.07 27.47 17.44
N ARG A 385 2.38 27.68 17.62
CA ARG A 385 3.32 28.24 16.65
C ARG A 385 2.97 29.66 16.16
N GLY A 386 2.10 30.38 16.87
CA GLY A 386 1.62 31.69 16.44
C GLY A 386 0.72 31.60 15.20
N LYS A 387 0.15 30.43 14.91
CA LYS A 387 -0.76 30.22 13.77
C LYS A 387 -2.22 30.34 14.20
N PHE A 388 -3.12 30.39 13.23
CA PHE A 388 -4.54 30.51 13.49
C PHE A 388 -5.15 29.19 13.99
N VAL A 389 -6.06 29.31 14.95
CA VAL A 389 -6.82 28.21 15.56
C VAL A 389 -7.83 27.63 14.56
N TRP A 390 -7.92 26.30 14.54
CA TRP A 390 -8.93 25.58 13.75
C TRP A 390 -10.32 25.79 14.33
N SER A 391 -11.26 26.18 13.48
CA SER A 391 -12.58 26.69 13.89
C SER A 391 -13.76 25.83 13.47
N GLY A 392 -13.52 24.83 12.62
CA GLY A 392 -14.53 23.91 12.10
C GLY A 392 -14.06 23.22 10.82
N ASP A 393 -14.87 22.29 10.34
CA ASP A 393 -14.60 21.55 9.11
C ASP A 393 -14.85 22.39 7.86
N SER A 394 -14.11 22.09 6.82
CA SER A 394 -14.36 22.61 5.49
C SER A 394 -13.70 21.77 4.39
N GLY A 395 -14.50 20.93 3.76
CA GLY A 395 -14.16 20.17 2.57
C GLY A 395 -13.80 21.06 1.37
N GLN A 396 -14.21 22.33 1.35
CA GLN A 396 -13.75 23.31 0.35
C GLN A 396 -12.29 23.75 0.54
N ARG A 397 -11.66 23.39 1.67
CA ARG A 397 -10.22 23.61 1.95
C ARG A 397 -9.44 22.30 1.91
N SER A 398 -10.06 21.25 1.38
CA SER A 398 -9.48 19.92 1.29
C SER A 398 -8.43 19.84 0.19
N SER A 399 -7.50 18.91 0.40
CA SER A 399 -6.51 18.48 -0.58
C SER A 399 -6.05 17.08 -0.21
N ALA A 400 -5.31 16.45 -1.11
CA ALA A 400 -4.49 15.29 -0.80
C ALA A 400 -3.11 15.52 -1.41
N PHE A 401 -2.08 14.85 -0.91
CA PHE A 401 -0.76 14.96 -1.51
C PHE A 401 -0.08 13.60 -1.61
N MET A 402 0.84 13.50 -2.56
CA MET A 402 1.72 12.35 -2.69
C MET A 402 3.17 12.77 -2.59
N LEU A 403 3.98 11.88 -2.03
CA LEU A 403 5.44 11.96 -2.06
C LEU A 403 5.97 10.70 -2.74
N LEU A 404 7.02 10.87 -3.53
CA LEU A 404 7.78 9.81 -4.15
C LEU A 404 9.22 9.90 -3.67
N TYR A 405 9.67 8.88 -2.94
CA TYR A 405 11.09 8.66 -2.68
C TYR A 405 11.65 7.74 -3.77
N ARG A 406 12.76 8.15 -4.38
CA ARG A 406 13.48 7.34 -5.35
C ARG A 406 14.94 7.17 -4.95
N ASN A 407 15.38 5.94 -4.71
CA ASN A 407 16.73 5.63 -4.26
C ASN A 407 17.79 6.13 -5.27
N ALA A 408 17.50 6.00 -6.56
CA ALA A 408 18.38 6.45 -7.65
C ALA A 408 18.47 7.98 -7.81
N GLY A 409 17.70 8.75 -7.04
CA GLY A 409 17.66 10.21 -7.11
C GLY A 409 16.28 10.73 -7.53
N ARG A 410 16.05 12.02 -7.25
CA ARG A 410 14.76 12.71 -7.41
C ARG A 410 14.14 12.45 -8.78
N ALA A 411 12.84 12.15 -8.80
CA ALA A 411 12.09 11.96 -10.04
C ALA A 411 11.98 13.26 -10.84
N THR A 412 11.95 13.16 -12.17
CA THR A 412 11.76 14.31 -13.06
C THR A 412 10.28 14.63 -13.19
N LEU A 413 9.92 15.89 -12.97
CA LEU A 413 8.56 16.37 -13.21
C LEU A 413 8.23 16.33 -14.71
N ARG A 414 6.99 15.96 -15.03
CA ARG A 414 6.50 15.91 -16.40
C ARG A 414 6.22 17.30 -16.96
N THR A 415 5.46 18.10 -16.22
CA THR A 415 5.02 19.45 -16.62
C THR A 415 5.73 20.57 -15.87
N GLY A 416 6.69 20.22 -15.00
CA GLY A 416 7.33 21.17 -14.08
C GLY A 416 6.41 21.65 -12.95
N ARG A 417 5.19 21.08 -12.83
CA ARG A 417 4.20 21.46 -11.81
C ARG A 417 4.10 20.39 -10.72
N ARG A 418 3.86 20.84 -9.49
CA ARG A 418 3.63 20.02 -8.29
C ARG A 418 2.24 20.23 -7.69
N GLN A 419 1.39 20.96 -8.40
CA GLN A 419 0.02 21.22 -7.98
C GLN A 419 -0.91 20.87 -9.14
N VAL A 420 -1.94 20.08 -8.85
CA VAL A 420 -3.03 19.78 -9.78
C VAL A 420 -4.31 20.36 -9.24
N GLY A 421 -5.00 21.16 -10.06
CA GLY A 421 -6.04 22.08 -9.58
C GLY A 421 -5.44 23.33 -8.94
N HIS A 422 -6.29 24.18 -8.38
CA HIS A 422 -5.83 25.37 -7.67
C HIS A 422 -6.84 25.86 -6.64
N PHE A 423 -6.39 26.79 -5.81
CA PHE A 423 -7.20 27.51 -4.84
C PHE A 423 -7.55 28.91 -5.37
N LYS A 424 -8.70 29.41 -4.95
CA LYS A 424 -9.14 30.79 -5.16
C LYS A 424 -8.48 31.70 -4.13
N ASP A 425 -8.55 33.01 -4.37
CA ASP A 425 -7.99 34.03 -3.49
C ASP A 425 -8.50 33.99 -2.04
N ASN A 426 -9.67 33.40 -1.81
CA ASN A 426 -10.27 33.26 -0.47
C ASN A 426 -9.90 31.94 0.24
N GLY A 427 -8.96 31.16 -0.32
CA GLY A 427 -8.51 29.91 0.26
C GLY A 427 -9.45 28.72 0.03
N ALA A 428 -10.47 28.81 -0.83
CA ALA A 428 -11.28 27.66 -1.24
C ALA A 428 -10.75 27.02 -2.54
N VAL A 429 -10.96 25.71 -2.73
CA VAL A 429 -10.65 25.01 -3.98
C VAL A 429 -11.47 25.58 -5.15
N GLU A 430 -10.84 25.75 -6.32
CA GLU A 430 -11.56 26.01 -7.56
C GLU A 430 -12.11 24.71 -8.15
N ASN A 431 -13.38 24.45 -7.85
CA ASN A 431 -14.09 23.22 -8.22
C ASN A 431 -14.18 22.97 -9.73
N SER A 432 -14.00 24.00 -10.56
CA SER A 432 -13.95 23.87 -12.02
C SER A 432 -12.55 23.70 -12.60
N ALA A 433 -11.49 23.72 -11.77
CA ALA A 433 -10.10 23.73 -12.24
C ALA A 433 -9.70 22.44 -12.96
N THR A 434 -10.17 21.28 -12.46
CA THR A 434 -9.92 19.97 -13.06
C THR A 434 -11.10 19.04 -12.84
N PRO A 435 -11.22 17.94 -13.60
CA PRO A 435 -12.22 16.90 -13.34
C PRO A 435 -12.13 16.26 -11.95
N ALA A 436 -10.98 16.36 -11.28
CA ALA A 436 -10.79 15.87 -9.92
C ALA A 436 -11.15 16.91 -8.85
N SER A 437 -11.18 18.22 -9.18
CA SER A 437 -11.27 19.29 -8.19
C SER A 437 -12.58 19.31 -7.39
N ASN A 438 -13.64 18.71 -7.91
CA ASN A 438 -14.94 18.58 -7.25
C ASN A 438 -15.40 17.12 -7.08
N SER A 439 -14.50 16.15 -7.28
CA SER A 439 -14.85 14.72 -7.27
C SER A 439 -13.72 13.91 -6.66
N VAL A 440 -13.95 13.45 -5.43
CA VAL A 440 -13.02 12.58 -4.69
C VAL A 440 -12.78 11.26 -5.44
N THR A 441 -13.80 10.72 -6.10
CA THR A 441 -13.65 9.54 -6.96
C THR A 441 -12.69 9.81 -8.12
N ASN A 442 -12.82 10.97 -8.79
CA ASN A 442 -11.89 11.34 -9.85
C ASN A 442 -10.49 11.66 -9.31
N LEU A 443 -10.36 12.18 -8.09
CA LEU A 443 -9.07 12.26 -7.41
C LEU A 443 -8.43 10.88 -7.25
N ALA A 444 -9.17 9.86 -6.78
CA ALA A 444 -8.68 8.50 -6.69
C ALA A 444 -8.22 7.95 -8.05
N LYS A 445 -8.99 8.21 -9.13
CA LYS A 445 -8.59 7.88 -10.52
C LYS A 445 -7.31 8.60 -10.94
N LEU A 446 -7.17 9.87 -10.58
CA LEU A 446 -5.97 10.67 -10.90
C LEU A 446 -4.72 10.16 -10.19
N ILE A 447 -4.85 9.70 -8.94
CA ILE A 447 -3.76 9.07 -8.19
C ILE A 447 -3.35 7.75 -8.86
N THR A 448 -4.31 6.92 -9.27
CA THR A 448 -4.02 5.73 -10.06
C THR A 448 -3.33 6.08 -11.38
N ALA A 449 -3.74 7.15 -12.05
CA ALA A 449 -3.09 7.61 -13.28
C ALA A 449 -1.64 8.05 -13.05
N ASN A 450 -1.38 8.78 -11.95
CA ASN A 450 -0.01 9.15 -11.56
C ASN A 450 0.83 7.92 -11.24
N TYR A 451 0.27 6.90 -10.58
CA TYR A 451 0.96 5.63 -10.33
C TYR A 451 1.29 4.89 -11.64
N LEU A 452 0.35 4.80 -12.58
CA LEU A 452 0.60 4.22 -13.91
C LEU A 452 1.68 4.99 -14.67
N ALA A 453 1.69 6.33 -14.57
CA ALA A 453 2.66 7.20 -15.23
C ALA A 453 4.10 6.99 -14.73
N LEU A 454 4.29 6.62 -13.46
CA LEU A 454 5.60 6.21 -12.94
C LEU A 454 6.19 5.04 -13.73
N HIS A 455 5.34 4.21 -14.34
CA HIS A 455 5.73 3.02 -15.08
C HIS A 455 5.61 3.18 -16.60
N GLY A 456 5.15 4.34 -17.08
CA GLY A 456 4.86 4.59 -18.51
C GLY A 456 3.61 3.86 -19.01
N GLU A 457 2.66 3.59 -18.11
CA GLU A 457 1.44 2.84 -18.39
C GLU A 457 0.16 3.68 -18.28
N GLU A 458 0.27 5.01 -18.28
CA GLU A 458 -0.87 5.94 -18.14
C GLU A 458 -1.99 5.70 -19.18
N ALA A 459 -1.65 5.16 -20.35
CA ALA A 459 -2.60 4.78 -21.39
C ALA A 459 -3.60 3.68 -20.93
N LYS A 460 -3.25 2.90 -19.89
CA LYS A 460 -4.10 1.84 -19.32
C LYS A 460 -5.13 2.38 -18.32
N LEU A 461 -5.21 3.69 -18.07
CA LEU A 461 -6.11 4.25 -17.06
C LEU A 461 -7.55 3.73 -17.22
N ALA A 462 -8.11 3.83 -18.42
CA ALA A 462 -9.50 3.41 -18.68
C ALA A 462 -9.72 1.90 -18.47
N GLU A 463 -8.71 1.07 -18.73
CA GLU A 463 -8.77 -0.37 -18.46
C GLU A 463 -8.79 -0.64 -16.94
N VAL A 464 -7.99 0.11 -16.18
CA VAL A 464 -7.86 -0.05 -14.73
C VAL A 464 -9.10 0.49 -13.99
N VAL A 465 -9.50 1.73 -14.26
CA VAL A 465 -10.54 2.43 -13.48
C VAL A 465 -11.91 2.45 -14.13
N GLY A 466 -12.03 1.97 -15.38
CA GLY A 466 -13.28 1.85 -16.13
C GLY A 466 -13.60 3.02 -17.06
N ASP A 467 -12.91 4.15 -16.94
CA ASP A 467 -13.06 5.34 -17.78
C ASP A 467 -11.80 6.24 -17.76
N ASN A 468 -11.83 7.35 -18.52
CA ASN A 468 -10.82 8.40 -18.44
C ASN A 468 -11.51 9.77 -18.37
N PRO A 469 -11.81 10.30 -17.16
CA PRO A 469 -12.49 11.58 -17.01
C PRO A 469 -11.60 12.79 -17.40
N PHE A 470 -10.30 12.57 -17.60
CA PHE A 470 -9.33 13.59 -17.98
C PHE A 470 -9.15 13.74 -19.50
N GLY A 471 -9.65 12.75 -20.27
CA GLY A 471 -9.59 12.76 -21.73
C GLY A 471 -8.18 12.96 -22.27
N ALA A 472 -8.07 13.79 -23.31
CA ALA A 472 -6.79 14.12 -23.95
C ALA A 472 -5.84 14.95 -23.05
N SER A 473 -6.38 15.61 -22.02
CA SER A 473 -5.62 16.45 -21.09
C SER A 473 -5.01 15.67 -19.92
N LEU A 474 -5.10 14.33 -19.90
CA LEU A 474 -4.52 13.51 -18.83
C LEU A 474 -3.06 13.89 -18.52
N ASN A 475 -2.25 14.11 -19.55
CA ASN A 475 -0.84 14.47 -19.41
C ASN A 475 -0.60 15.76 -18.61
N ASP A 476 -1.55 16.69 -18.61
CA ASP A 476 -1.43 17.96 -17.88
C ASP A 476 -1.57 17.77 -16.36
N TYR A 477 -2.12 16.63 -15.94
CA TYR A 477 -2.41 16.28 -14.54
C TYR A 477 -1.45 15.24 -13.95
N LEU A 478 -0.48 14.77 -14.74
CA LEU A 478 0.54 13.81 -14.30
C LEU A 478 1.77 14.56 -13.79
N LEU A 479 2.23 14.20 -12.59
CA LEU A 479 3.32 14.90 -11.91
C LEU A 479 4.69 14.50 -12.45
N PHE A 480 4.90 13.21 -12.68
CA PHE A 480 6.23 12.66 -12.97
C PHE A 480 6.31 11.99 -14.35
N ASN A 481 7.52 12.00 -14.90
CA ASN A 481 7.89 11.10 -15.99
C ASN A 481 8.02 9.67 -15.47
N LYS A 482 8.06 8.70 -16.39
CA LYS A 482 8.40 7.32 -16.08
C LYS A 482 9.72 7.27 -15.31
N ILE A 483 9.74 6.49 -14.24
CA ILE A 483 10.96 6.17 -13.48
C ILE A 483 11.48 4.80 -13.92
N ASN A 484 12.81 4.71 -14.01
CA ASN A 484 13.53 3.47 -14.33
C ASN A 484 14.00 2.78 -13.07
#